data_AF-A0A2S4UGC4-F1
#
_entry.id   AF-A0A2S4UGC4-F1
#
_cell.length_a   1.000
_cell.length_b   1.000
_cell.length_c   1.000
_cell.angle_alpha   90.00
_cell.angle_beta   90.00
_cell.angle_gamma   90.00
#
_symmetry.space_group_name_H-M   'P 1'
#
loop_
_entity.id
_entity.type
_entity.pdbx_description
1 polymer ?
#
loop_
_entity_poly.entity_id
_entity_poly.type
_entity_poly.pdbx_seq_one_letter_code
_entity_poly.pdbx_strand_id
1 'polypeptide(L)' 'MTMDEFLEHCGFAHNDLIPRGLIKMNHIAHWSSFLTLTVSGLMRLNFPEMTARQIKYGANNLDPDYYAKDETQPSKPSPA' A
#
# COMPACT_ATOMS: atom_id res chain seq x y z
N MET A 1 -6.48 1.06 -7.39
CA MET A 1 -5.57 2.11 -6.85
C MET A 1 -4.12 1.64 -6.99
N THR A 2 -3.16 2.50 -7.31
CA THR A 2 -1.73 2.16 -7.39
C THR A 2 -1.05 2.24 -6.01
N MET A 3 0.16 1.70 -5.88
CA MET A 3 0.94 1.81 -4.64
C MET A 3 1.27 3.27 -4.29
N ASP A 4 1.60 4.10 -5.28
CA ASP A 4 1.91 5.51 -5.05
C ASP A 4 0.68 6.32 -4.64
N GLU A 5 -0.47 6.09 -5.29
CA GLU A 5 -1.75 6.70 -4.90
C GLU A 5 -2.12 6.34 -3.44
N PHE A 6 -1.86 5.08 -3.04
CA PHE A 6 -2.07 4.65 -1.66
C PHE A 6 -1.13 5.35 -0.68
N LEU A 7 0.15 5.50 -1.02
CA LEU A 7 1.11 6.19 -0.17
C LEU A 7 0.80 7.68 -0.04
N GLU A 8 0.35 8.33 -1.12
CA GLU A 8 -0.15 9.70 -1.09
C GLU A 8 -1.38 9.83 -0.17
N HIS A 9 -2.33 8.88 -0.26
CA HIS A 9 -3.47 8.82 0.65
C HIS A 9 -3.03 8.66 2.13
N CYS A 10 -1.97 7.90 2.40
CA CYS A 10 -1.39 7.78 3.73
C CYS A 10 -0.64 9.06 4.18
N GLY A 11 -0.52 10.07 3.33
CA GLY A 11 0.17 11.33 3.63
C GLY A 11 1.67 11.32 3.38
N PHE A 12 2.18 10.38 2.58
CA PHE A 12 3.57 10.40 2.13
C PHE A 12 3.72 11.23 0.86
N ALA A 13 4.74 12.07 0.82
CA ALA A 13 5.12 12.79 -0.39
C ALA A 13 5.75 11.83 -1.41
N HIS A 14 5.74 12.22 -2.69
CA HIS A 14 6.32 11.40 -3.76
C HIS A 14 7.83 11.11 -3.56
N ASN A 15 8.55 12.03 -2.91
CA ASN A 15 9.97 11.91 -2.61
C ASN A 15 10.27 11.21 -1.27
N ASP A 16 9.27 10.72 -0.54
CA ASP A 16 9.49 9.88 0.64
C ASP A 16 9.98 8.50 0.19
N LEU A 17 11.30 8.34 0.12
CA LEU A 17 11.95 7.13 -0.40
C LEU A 17 11.91 5.96 0.57
N ILE A 18 11.80 6.22 1.88
CA ILE A 18 11.82 5.19 2.93
C ILE A 18 10.70 4.14 2.74
N PRO A 19 9.40 4.52 2.72
CA PRO A 19 8.33 3.53 2.55
C PRO A 19 8.43 2.80 1.21
N ARG A 20 8.77 3.50 0.13
CA ARG A 20 8.92 2.93 -1.22
C ARG A 20 10.06 1.91 -1.31
N GLY A 21 11.20 2.23 -0.72
CA GLY A 21 12.35 1.34 -0.66
C GLY A 21 12.02 0.06 0.10
N LEU A 22 11.39 0.20 1.27
CA LEU A 22 11.00 -0.95 2.09
C LEU A 22 9.91 -1.80 1.44
N ILE A 23 8.94 -1.20 0.76
CA ILE A 23 7.95 -1.91 -0.05
C ILE A 23 8.63 -2.79 -1.11
N LYS A 24 9.60 -2.21 -1.84
CA LYS A 24 10.35 -2.92 -2.87
C LYS A 24 11.22 -4.03 -2.29
N MET A 25 11.93 -3.77 -1.19
CA MET A 25 12.78 -4.75 -0.51
C MET A 25 11.98 -5.92 0.07
N ASN A 26 10.78 -5.68 0.57
CA ASN A 26 9.90 -6.71 1.14
C ASN A 26 8.96 -7.33 0.09
N HIS A 27 9.15 -7.05 -1.20
CA HIS A 27 8.35 -7.59 -2.31
C HIS A 27 6.83 -7.40 -2.12
N ILE A 28 6.40 -6.28 -1.54
CA ILE A 28 4.98 -5.97 -1.37
C ILE A 28 4.43 -5.53 -2.72
N ALA A 29 3.79 -6.46 -3.42
CA ALA A 29 3.36 -6.27 -4.81
C ALA A 29 2.15 -5.32 -4.95
N HIS A 30 1.29 -5.25 -3.93
CA HIS A 30 0.06 -4.47 -4.00
C HIS A 30 -0.29 -3.86 -2.64
N TRP A 31 -0.86 -2.66 -2.66
CA TRP A 31 -1.20 -1.89 -1.45
C TRP A 31 -2.22 -2.62 -0.55
N SER A 32 -3.08 -3.47 -1.12
CA SER A 32 -4.07 -4.22 -0.34
C SER A 32 -3.43 -5.16 0.70
N SER A 33 -2.15 -5.49 0.56
CA SER A 33 -1.38 -6.21 1.59
C SER A 33 -1.41 -5.48 2.95
N PHE A 34 -1.49 -4.15 2.94
CA PHE A 34 -1.53 -3.34 4.16
C PHE A 34 -2.86 -3.43 4.90
N LEU A 35 -3.91 -3.99 4.31
CA LEU A 35 -5.17 -4.24 5.00
C LEU A 35 -5.02 -5.34 6.05
N THR A 36 -4.25 -6.38 5.73
CA THR A 36 -4.08 -7.56 6.57
C THR A 36 -2.87 -7.49 7.49
N LEU A 37 -1.81 -6.74 7.10
CA LEU A 37 -0.63 -6.54 7.95
C LEU A 37 -0.97 -5.73 9.21
N THR A 38 -0.30 -6.00 10.33
CA THR A 38 -0.41 -5.19 11.55
C THR A 38 0.76 -4.21 11.64
N VAL A 39 0.69 -3.22 12.53
CA VAL A 39 1.83 -2.32 12.82
C VAL A 39 3.07 -3.13 13.20
N SER A 40 2.92 -4.10 14.11
CA SER A 40 4.02 -4.99 14.50
C SER A 40 4.53 -5.86 13.35
N GLY A 41 3.65 -6.29 12.43
CA GLY A 41 4.03 -7.00 11.22
C GLY A 41 4.91 -6.14 10.31
N LEU A 42 4.54 -4.88 10.10
CA LEU A 42 5.34 -3.93 9.33
C LEU A 42 6.69 -3.64 10.00
N MET A 43 6.73 -3.52 11.32
CA MET A 43 8.00 -3.33 12.05
C MET A 43 8.94 -4.54 11.90
N ARG A 44 8.41 -5.77 11.82
CA ARG A 44 9.21 -6.97 11.50
C ARG A 44 9.76 -6.97 10.07
N LEU A 45 9.14 -6.21 9.18
CA LEU A 45 9.62 -5.94 7.82
C LEU A 45 10.55 -4.71 7.75
N ASN A 46 11.07 -4.27 8.91
CA ASN A 46 11.97 -3.13 9.10
C ASN A 46 11.36 -1.75 8.79
N PHE A 47 10.03 -1.64 8.75
CA PHE A 47 9.40 -0.31 8.71
C PHE A 47 9.60 0.41 10.05
N PRO A 48 10.07 1.67 10.05
CA PRO A 48 10.06 2.50 11.24
C PRO A 48 8.65 2.57 11.84
N GLU A 49 8.54 2.59 13.16
CA GLU A 49 7.24 2.52 13.84
C GLU A 49 6.25 3.60 13.37
N MET A 50 6.73 4.84 13.22
CA MET A 50 5.88 5.94 12.74
C MET A 50 5.39 5.71 11.31
N THR A 51 6.24 5.22 10.41
CA THR A 51 5.86 4.85 9.05
C THR A 51 4.83 3.72 9.06
N ALA A 52 5.03 2.69 9.89
CA ALA A 52 4.10 1.58 10.01
C ALA A 52 2.72 2.02 10.53
N ARG A 53 2.68 2.88 11.55
CA ARG A 53 1.44 3.46 12.09
C ARG A 53 0.72 4.32 11.05
N GLN A 54 1.44 5.14 10.30
CA GLN A 54 0.88 6.00 9.26
C GLN A 54 0.27 5.19 8.12
N ILE A 55 0.97 4.14 7.63
CA ILE A 55 0.44 3.22 6.63
C ILE A 55 -0.85 2.53 7.13
N LYS A 56 -0.86 2.05 8.39
CA LYS A 56 -2.06 1.41 8.95
C LYS A 56 -3.21 2.38 9.17
N TYR A 57 -2.91 3.62 9.55
CA TYR A 57 -3.92 4.66 9.65
C TYR A 57 -4.56 4.95 8.29
N GLY A 58 -3.76 5.13 7.24
CA GLY A 58 -4.28 5.32 5.87
C GLY A 58 -5.11 4.12 5.41
N ALA A 59 -4.60 2.89 5.58
CA ALA A 59 -5.33 1.67 5.22
C ALA A 59 -6.71 1.55 5.91
N ASN A 60 -6.82 1.92 7.18
CA ASN A 60 -8.06 1.87 7.94
C ASN A 60 -9.07 2.97 7.57
N ASN A 61 -8.61 4.06 6.93
CA ASN A 61 -9.44 5.20 6.53
C ASN A 61 -9.66 5.26 5.02
N LEU A 62 -9.34 4.19 4.29
CA LEU A 62 -9.73 4.04 2.90
C LEU A 62 -11.25 3.91 2.80
N ASP A 63 -11.84 4.76 1.98
CA ASP A 63 -13.27 4.70 1.67
C ASP A 63 -13.60 3.32 1.04
N PRO A 64 -14.64 2.61 1.53
CA PRO A 64 -15.06 1.33 0.97
C PRO A 64 -15.25 1.33 -0.56
N ASP A 65 -15.65 2.47 -1.14
CA ASP A 65 -15.88 2.58 -2.59
C ASP A 65 -14.59 2.57 -3.42
N TYR A 66 -13.42 2.75 -2.80
CA TYR A 66 -12.13 2.65 -3.50
C TYR A 66 -11.77 1.22 -3.93
N TYR A 67 -12.26 0.20 -3.23
CA TYR A 67 -12.02 -1.21 -3.55
C TYR A 67 -12.95 -1.72 -4.67
N ALA A 68 -14.15 -1.14 -4.79
CA ALA A 68 -15.17 -1.55 -5.75
C ALA A 68 -14.76 -1.33 -7.22
N LYS A 69 -13.74 -0.49 -7.47
CA LYS A 69 -13.24 -0.21 -8.82
C LYS A 69 -12.21 -1.22 -9.32
N ASP A 70 -11.56 -1.99 -8.42
CA ASP A 70 -10.56 -2.99 -8.82
C ASP A 70 -11.20 -4.28 -9.37
N GLU A 71 -12.47 -4.56 -9.03
CA GLU A 71 -13.18 -5.78 -9.49
C GLU A 71 -13.84 -5.66 -10.87
N THR A 72 -13.88 -4.46 -11.47
CA THR A 72 -14.61 -4.22 -12.73
C THR A 72 -13.74 -4.08 -13.97
N GLN A 73 -12.42 -4.27 -13.88
CA GLN A 73 -11.55 -4.28 -15.06
C GLN A 73 -11.22 -5.72 -15.49
N PRO A 74 -11.81 -6.24 -16.60
CA PRO A 74 -11.40 -7.53 -17.13
C PRO A 74 -9.91 -7.46 -17.52
N SER A 75 -9.16 -8.47 -17.09
CA SER A 75 -7.77 -8.69 -17.51
C SER A 75 -7.73 -8.69 -19.04
N LYS A 76 -7.10 -7.67 -19.65
CA LYS A 76 -6.86 -7.63 -21.09
C LYS A 76 -6.15 -8.94 -21.50
N PRO A 77 -6.63 -9.68 -22.51
CA PRO A 77 -5.92 -10.85 -22.98
C PRO A 77 -4.56 -10.42 -23.55
N SER A 78 -3.53 -11.20 -23.20
CA SER A 78 -2.17 -11.04 -23.70
C SER A 78 -2.16 -11.18 -25.23
N PRO A 79 -1.50 -10.29 -26.00
CA PRO A 79 -1.41 -10.44 -27.44
C PRO A 79 -0.56 -11.68 -27.77
N ALA A 80 -1.06 -12.48 -28.71
CA ALA A 80 -0.41 -13.66 -29.29
C ALA A 80 0.69 -13.28 -30.28
#